data_AF-A0A2X2UWY5-F1
#
_entry.id   AF-A0A2X2UWY5-F1
#
_cell.length_a   1.000
_cell.length_b   1.000
_cell.length_c   1.000
_cell.angle_alpha   90.00
_cell.angle_beta   90.00
_cell.angle_gamma   90.00
#
_symmetry.space_group_name_H-M   'P 1'
#
loop_
_entity.id
_entity.type
_entity.pdbx_description
1 polymer ?
#
loop_
_entity_poly.entity_id
_entity_poly.type
_entity_poly.pdbx_seq_one_letter_code
_entity_poly.pdbx_strand_id
1 'polypeptide(L)'
;MHDQVLNPLHTHLTRLIAGYTGRDPGDTQTILHTHALLGEVLAFRLGKETILLRTGWSTFDEEKTEQIYQTITCHIDLILQGLTQRSQEQ
;
A
#
# COMPACT_ATOMS: atom_id res chain seq x y z
N MET A 1 -14.82 -13.40 -9.09
CA MET A 1 -14.01 -12.21 -9.47
C MET A 1 -13.03 -11.81 -8.37
N HIS A 2 -13.41 -11.78 -7.08
CA HIS A 2 -12.43 -11.58 -5.98
C HIS A 2 -11.33 -12.67 -5.92
N ASP A 3 -11.67 -13.96 -6.12
CA ASP A 3 -10.70 -15.05 -5.92
C ASP A 3 -9.63 -15.23 -7.00
N GLN A 4 -9.86 -14.78 -8.24
CA GLN A 4 -9.02 -15.22 -9.37
C GLN A 4 -7.79 -14.33 -9.63
N VAL A 5 -7.78 -13.09 -9.14
CA VAL A 5 -6.65 -12.15 -9.35
C VAL A 5 -6.24 -11.43 -8.07
N LEU A 6 -7.22 -11.04 -7.24
CA LEU A 6 -6.95 -10.30 -6.02
C LEU A 6 -6.18 -11.16 -4.99
N ASN A 7 -6.58 -12.42 -4.81
CA ASN A 7 -5.92 -13.33 -3.88
C ASN A 7 -4.46 -13.62 -4.25
N PRO A 8 -4.11 -14.01 -5.51
CA PRO A 8 -2.72 -14.22 -5.89
C PRO A 8 -1.84 -12.98 -5.70
N LEU A 9 -2.33 -11.80 -6.10
CA LEU A 9 -1.60 -10.55 -5.94
C LEU A 9 -1.39 -10.21 -4.47
N HIS A 10 -2.45 -10.27 -3.67
CA HIS A 10 -2.38 -9.97 -2.24
C HIS A 10 -1.42 -10.93 -1.53
N THR A 11 -1.52 -12.24 -1.79
CA THR A 11 -0.60 -13.22 -1.20
C THR A 11 0.85 -12.96 -1.60
N HIS A 12 1.10 -12.57 -2.85
CA HIS A 12 2.46 -12.24 -3.30
C HIS A 12 3.02 -11.02 -2.57
N LEU A 13 2.24 -9.94 -2.47
CA LEU A 13 2.64 -8.73 -1.75
C LEU A 13 2.86 -8.99 -0.26
N THR A 14 2.02 -9.81 0.38
CA THR A 14 2.21 -10.22 1.78
C THR A 14 3.55 -10.92 1.97
N ARG A 15 3.93 -11.82 1.05
CA ARG A 15 5.23 -12.50 1.10
C ARG A 15 6.41 -11.53 0.90
N LEU A 16 6.28 -10.55 0.01
CA LEU A 16 7.32 -9.54 -0.21
C LEU A 16 7.52 -8.67 1.04
N ILE A 17 6.43 -8.18 1.63
CA ILE A 17 6.47 -7.36 2.86
C ILE A 17 7.05 -8.17 4.01
N ALA A 18 6.61 -9.42 4.18
CA ALA A 18 7.14 -10.33 5.18
C ALA A 18 8.66 -10.52 5.02
N GLY A 19 9.12 -10.82 3.81
CA GLY A 19 10.54 -11.01 3.50
C GLY A 19 11.37 -9.76 3.74
N TYR A 20 10.86 -8.57 3.38
CA TYR A 20 11.57 -7.31 3.63
C TYR A 20 11.67 -6.98 5.13
N THR A 21 10.60 -7.25 5.89
CA THR A 21 10.48 -6.83 7.30
C THR A 21 10.93 -7.87 8.31
N GLY A 22 11.31 -9.07 7.86
CA GLY A 22 11.67 -10.20 8.73
C GLY A 22 10.49 -10.87 9.43
N ARG A 23 9.26 -10.64 8.97
CA ARG A 23 8.02 -11.12 9.58
C ARG A 23 7.54 -12.44 8.97
N ASP A 24 6.62 -13.11 9.66
CA ASP A 24 5.90 -14.28 9.13
C ASP A 24 4.81 -13.82 8.13
N PRO A 25 4.80 -14.30 6.86
CA PRO A 25 3.72 -14.01 5.91
C PRO A 25 2.37 -14.65 6.26
N GLY A 26 2.36 -15.65 7.14
CA GLY A 26 1.14 -16.28 7.67
C GLY A 26 0.53 -15.54 8.87
N ASP A 27 1.27 -14.61 9.47
CA ASP A 27 0.78 -13.81 10.59
C ASP A 27 -0.29 -12.81 10.13
N THR A 28 -1.36 -12.71 10.92
CA THR A 28 -2.52 -11.84 10.62
C THR A 28 -2.09 -10.37 10.54
N GLN A 29 -1.15 -9.92 11.38
CA GLN A 29 -0.66 -8.53 11.31
C GLN A 29 0.04 -8.24 9.99
N THR A 30 0.84 -9.16 9.46
CA THR A 30 1.51 -8.98 8.15
C THR A 30 0.50 -8.89 7.01
N ILE A 31 -0.57 -9.70 7.06
CA ILE A 31 -1.69 -9.64 6.11
C ILE A 31 -2.39 -8.28 6.21
N LEU A 32 -2.68 -7.80 7.41
CA LEU A 32 -3.33 -6.49 7.65
C LEU A 32 -2.47 -5.32 7.17
N HIS A 33 -1.15 -5.33 7.41
CA HIS A 33 -0.25 -4.31 6.89
C HIS A 33 -0.24 -4.30 5.36
N THR A 34 -0.22 -5.48 4.72
CA THR A 34 -0.33 -5.57 3.25
C THR A 34 -1.62 -4.97 2.74
N HIS A 35 -2.75 -5.29 3.38
CA HIS A 35 -4.06 -4.79 2.99
C HIS A 35 -4.13 -3.27 3.13
N ALA A 36 -3.61 -2.70 4.22
CA ALA A 36 -3.57 -1.26 4.43
C ALA A 36 -2.79 -0.52 3.34
N LEU A 37 -1.59 -1.02 2.98
CA LEU A 37 -0.76 -0.44 1.91
C LEU A 37 -1.45 -0.49 0.55
N LEU A 38 -2.13 -1.59 0.22
CA LEU A 38 -2.97 -1.68 -0.98
C LEU A 38 -4.13 -0.67 -0.95
N GLY A 39 -4.72 -0.47 0.24
CA GLY A 39 -5.77 0.50 0.48
C GLY A 39 -5.34 1.92 0.13
N GLU A 40 -4.10 2.30 0.40
CA GLU A 40 -3.58 3.63 0.03
C GLU A 40 -3.61 3.88 -1.48
N VAL A 41 -3.22 2.89 -2.28
CA VAL A 41 -3.30 2.98 -3.76
C VAL A 41 -4.75 3.06 -4.21
N LEU A 42 -5.60 2.20 -3.66
CA LEU A 42 -7.02 2.12 -4.03
C LEU A 42 -7.81 3.37 -3.61
N ALA A 43 -7.39 4.06 -2.55
CA ALA A 43 -8.05 5.26 -2.05
C ALA A 43 -8.12 6.38 -3.11
N PHE A 44 -7.10 6.53 -3.96
CA PHE A 44 -7.10 7.52 -5.05
C PHE A 44 -8.10 7.18 -6.17
N ARG A 45 -8.41 5.90 -6.36
CA ARG A 45 -9.42 5.45 -7.32
C ARG A 45 -10.82 5.52 -6.75
N LEU A 46 -11.02 5.02 -5.53
CA LEU A 46 -12.33 4.93 -4.88
C LEU A 46 -12.81 6.31 -4.41
N GLY A 47 -11.91 7.13 -3.88
CA GLY A 47 -12.16 8.50 -3.42
C GLY A 47 -11.83 9.58 -4.45
N LYS A 48 -11.81 9.22 -5.75
CA LYS A 48 -11.35 10.11 -6.84
C LYS A 48 -12.01 11.49 -6.79
N GLU A 49 -13.34 11.55 -6.68
CA GLU A 49 -14.06 12.83 -6.66
C GLU A 49 -13.65 13.69 -5.46
N THR A 50 -13.55 13.09 -4.28
CA THR A 50 -13.15 13.79 -3.06
C THR A 50 -11.74 14.38 -3.18
N ILE A 51 -10.76 13.61 -3.67
CA ILE A 51 -9.39 14.11 -3.76
C ILE A 51 -9.25 15.18 -4.85
N LEU A 52 -9.92 15.04 -5.99
CA LEU A 52 -9.95 16.09 -7.02
C LEU A 52 -10.51 17.40 -6.47
N LEU A 53 -11.64 17.35 -5.75
CA LEU A 53 -12.22 18.52 -5.11
C LEU A 53 -11.29 19.16 -4.06
N ARG A 54 -10.65 18.34 -3.22
CA ARG A 54 -9.79 18.82 -2.13
C ARG A 54 -8.47 19.41 -2.61
N THR A 55 -7.93 18.90 -3.71
CA THR A 55 -6.68 19.37 -4.32
C THR A 55 -6.90 20.50 -5.32
N GLY A 56 -8.15 20.73 -5.75
CA GLY A 56 -8.48 21.66 -6.83
C GLY A 56 -8.09 21.12 -8.22
N TRP A 57 -7.83 19.82 -8.34
CA TRP A 57 -7.48 19.19 -9.61
C TRP A 57 -8.72 18.89 -10.44
N SER A 58 -8.62 19.11 -11.75
CA SER A 58 -9.69 18.75 -12.69
C SER A 58 -9.69 17.26 -13.03
N THR A 59 -8.51 16.64 -13.11
CA THR A 59 -8.32 15.22 -13.43
C THR A 59 -6.99 14.73 -12.89
N PHE A 60 -6.75 13.42 -12.94
CA PHE A 60 -5.41 12.86 -12.82
C PHE A 60 -4.75 12.89 -14.20
N ASP A 61 -3.76 13.75 -14.35
CA ASP A 61 -2.82 13.75 -15.47
C ASP A 61 -1.50 13.11 -15.04
N GLU A 62 -0.51 13.09 -15.94
CA GLU A 62 0.79 12.47 -15.70
C GLU A 62 1.49 13.08 -14.48
N GLU A 63 1.50 14.41 -14.37
CA GLU A 63 2.12 15.11 -13.24
C GLU A 63 1.46 14.74 -11.90
N LYS A 64 0.13 14.72 -11.85
CA LYS A 64 -0.61 14.38 -10.63
C LYS A 64 -0.47 12.91 -10.27
N THR A 65 -0.39 12.05 -11.28
CA THR A 65 -0.14 10.62 -11.08
C THR A 65 1.25 10.38 -10.50
N GLU A 66 2.26 11.13 -10.95
CA GLU A 66 3.60 11.09 -10.39
C GLU A 66 3.61 11.59 -8.93
N GLN A 67 2.88 12.67 -8.61
CA GLN A 67 2.75 13.13 -7.21
C GLN A 67 2.12 12.08 -6.30
N ILE A 68 1.09 11.37 -6.77
CA ILE A 68 0.46 10.26 -6.04
C ILE A 68 1.47 9.12 -5.86
N TYR A 69 2.20 8.76 -6.91
CA TYR A 69 3.22 7.71 -6.88
C TYR A 69 4.32 8.00 -5.85
N GLN A 70 4.87 9.22 -5.85
CA GLN A 70 5.87 9.65 -4.88
C GLN A 70 5.33 9.61 -3.44
N THR A 71 4.10 10.06 -3.23
CA THR A 71 3.44 10.02 -1.92
C THR A 71 3.31 8.59 -1.40
N ILE A 72 2.78 7.67 -2.21
CA ILE A 72 2.60 6.27 -1.82
C ILE A 72 3.94 5.59 -1.59
N THR A 73 4.95 5.84 -2.44
CA THR A 73 6.29 5.26 -2.29
C THR A 73 6.92 5.69 -0.97
N CYS A 74 6.83 6.98 -0.61
CA CYS A 74 7.29 7.50 0.67
C CYS A 74 6.61 6.80 1.86
N HIS A 75 5.29 6.62 1.81
CA HIS A 75 4.56 5.92 2.87
C HIS A 75 4.98 4.45 2.98
N ILE A 76 5.13 3.75 1.86
CA ILE A 76 5.61 2.37 1.82
C ILE A 76 7.00 2.28 2.47
N ASP A 77 7.94 3.15 2.10
CA ASP A 77 9.29 3.15 2.68
C ASP A 77 9.26 3.33 4.20
N LEU A 78 8.51 4.33 4.69
CA LEU A 78 8.38 4.61 6.12
C LEU A 78 7.77 3.43 6.88
N ILE A 79 6.72 2.82 6.33
CA ILE A 79 6.04 1.68 6.95
C ILE A 79 6.96 0.46 6.97
N LEU A 80 7.61 0.13 5.85
CA LEU A 80 8.52 -1.00 5.77
C LEU A 80 9.70 -0.86 6.72
N GLN A 81 10.31 0.33 6.80
CA GLN A 81 11.39 0.61 7.76
C GLN A 81 10.90 0.45 9.20
N GLY A 82 9.75 1.05 9.55
CA GLY A 82 9.19 0.96 10.90
C GLY A 82 8.79 -0.45 11.30
N LEU A 83 8.29 -1.27 10.36
CA LEU A 83 7.97 -2.68 10.61
C LEU A 83 9.22 -3.54 10.80
N THR A 84 10.28 -3.25 10.04
CA THR A 84 11.57 -3.95 10.14
C THR A 84 12.19 -3.70 11.52
N GLN A 85 12.26 -2.44 11.95
CA GLN A 85 12.81 -2.09 13.26
C GLN A 85 12.06 -2.82 14.39
N ARG A 86 10.72 -2.77 14.39
CA ARG A 86 9.91 -3.45 15.42
C ARG A 86 10.04 -4.97 15.40
N SER A 87 10.37 -5.58 14.26
CA SER A 87 10.60 -7.03 14.18
C SER A 87 11.94 -7.45 14.78
N GLN A 88 12.90 -6.53 14.90
CA GLN A 88 14.21 -6.78 15.51
C GLN A 88 14.20 -6.57 17.04
N GLU A 89 13.19 -5.88 17.56
CA GLU A 89 12.98 -5.64 18.99
C GLU A 89 12.25 -6.82 19.69
N GLN A 90 11.78 -7.81 18.93
CA GLN A 90 11.10 -9.02 19.41
C GLN A 90 12.06 -10.21 19.50
#